data_AF-A0A1S3XNM7-F1
#
_entry.id   AF-A0A1S3XNM7-F1
#
_cell.length_a   1.000
_cell.length_b   1.000
_cell.length_c   1.000
_cell.angle_alpha   90.00
_cell.angle_beta   90.00
_cell.angle_gamma   90.00
#
_symmetry.space_group_name_H-M   'P 1'
#
loop_
_entity.id
_entity.type
_entity.pdbx_description
1 polymer ?
#
loop_
_entity_poly.entity_id
_entity_poly.type
_entity_poly.pdbx_seq_one_letter_code
_entity_poly.pdbx_strand_id
1 'polypeptide(L)'
;MAYAAITSLMSTIKQSMECTGLTIQIFYENLESLRAILEKSCSSITGDLEALTSLEAEMIELGCSIELVVDSESRKVSLTEIAITQRIDFWELRFALKQAVGHIDSAMNKWMVMQRKGLEAENMTLASAFQHALEYANMMVGLENEFEMMQDQLARGASELEVVSIVRRGVYRQDNFG
;
A
#
# COMPACT_ATOMS: atom_id res chain seq x y z
N MET A 1 -1.87 -7.56 -8.67
CA MET A 1 -1.26 -8.77 -9.28
C MET A 1 -0.67 -9.72 -8.24
N ALA A 2 0.05 -9.25 -7.22
CA ALA A 2 0.58 -10.13 -6.15
C ALA A 2 -0.51 -10.97 -5.44
N TYR A 3 -1.71 -10.41 -5.24
CA TYR A 3 -2.86 -11.13 -4.68
C TYR A 3 -3.22 -12.39 -5.49
N ALA A 4 -3.19 -12.29 -6.81
CA ALA A 4 -3.50 -13.42 -7.70
C ALA A 4 -2.41 -14.49 -7.63
N ALA A 5 -1.14 -14.09 -7.61
CA ALA A 5 0.00 -15.02 -7.47
C ALA A 5 -0.05 -15.79 -6.14
N ILE A 6 -0.30 -15.10 -5.03
CA ILE A 6 -0.47 -15.73 -3.71
C ILE A 6 -1.67 -16.68 -3.72
N THR A 7 -2.79 -16.28 -4.34
CA THR A 7 -3.99 -17.13 -4.45
C THR A 7 -3.75 -18.38 -5.30
N SER A 8 -2.97 -18.27 -6.38
CA SER A 8 -2.55 -19.41 -7.20
C SER A 8 -1.70 -20.39 -6.38
N LEU A 9 -0.67 -19.87 -5.69
CA LEU A 9 0.19 -20.66 -4.81
C LEU A 9 -0.62 -21.39 -3.72
N MET A 10 -1.58 -20.71 -3.07
CA MET A 10 -2.46 -21.34 -2.08
C MET A 10 -3.27 -22.51 -2.67
N SER A 11 -3.74 -22.37 -3.90
CA SER A 11 -4.48 -23.42 -4.61
C SER A 11 -3.59 -24.63 -4.90
N THR A 12 -2.35 -24.38 -5.32
CA THR A 12 -1.33 -25.41 -5.58
C THR A 12 -0.91 -26.13 -4.29
N ILE A 13 -0.76 -25.41 -3.18
CA ILE A 13 -0.51 -26.01 -1.86
C ILE A 13 -1.66 -26.93 -1.44
N LYS A 14 -2.91 -26.47 -1.62
CA LYS A 14 -4.09 -27.27 -1.29
C LYS A 14 -4.13 -28.55 -2.13
N GLN A 15 -3.90 -28.46 -3.43
CA GLN A 15 -3.83 -29.63 -4.31
C GLN A 15 -2.69 -30.58 -3.90
N SER A 16 -1.52 -30.04 -3.55
CA SER A 16 -0.41 -30.85 -3.06
C SER A 16 -0.78 -31.63 -1.80
N MET A 17 -1.46 -31.00 -0.83
CA MET A 17 -1.96 -31.68 0.38
C MET A 17 -2.91 -32.83 0.05
N GLU A 18 -3.84 -32.61 -0.89
CA GLU A 18 -4.80 -33.62 -1.31
C GLU A 18 -4.12 -34.80 -2.02
N CYS A 19 -3.10 -34.55 -2.86
CA CYS A 19 -2.39 -35.60 -3.60
C CYS A 19 -1.40 -36.39 -2.74
N THR A 20 -0.72 -35.74 -1.79
CA THR A 20 0.40 -36.33 -1.04
C THR A 20 0.03 -36.74 0.38
N GLY A 21 -1.10 -36.28 0.91
CA GLY A 21 -1.49 -36.46 2.32
C GLY A 21 -0.61 -35.68 3.31
N LEU A 22 0.24 -34.76 2.83
CA LEU A 22 1.19 -34.02 3.65
C LEU A 22 0.53 -32.89 4.45
N THR A 23 0.97 -32.71 5.69
CA THR A 23 0.52 -31.61 6.55
C THR A 23 1.33 -30.34 6.33
N ILE A 24 1.08 -29.64 5.21
CA ILE A 24 1.65 -28.31 4.91
C ILE A 24 0.66 -27.16 5.18
N GLN A 25 -0.41 -27.43 5.94
CA GLN A 25 -1.48 -26.51 6.33
C GLN A 25 -0.99 -25.18 6.91
N ILE A 26 0.06 -25.19 7.73
CA ILE A 26 0.60 -23.98 8.36
C ILE A 26 1.05 -22.92 7.34
N PHE A 27 1.52 -23.34 6.16
CA PHE A 27 1.92 -22.41 5.11
C PHE A 27 0.71 -21.81 4.40
N TYR A 28 -0.37 -22.59 4.25
CA TYR A 28 -1.64 -22.11 3.71
C TYR A 28 -2.22 -21.00 4.59
N GLU A 29 -2.29 -21.22 5.90
CA GLU A 29 -2.82 -20.25 6.88
C GLU A 29 -1.99 -18.96 6.94
N ASN A 30 -0.66 -19.08 6.83
CA ASN A 30 0.22 -17.92 6.76
C ASN A 30 -0.04 -17.10 5.48
N LEU A 31 -0.15 -17.76 4.32
CA LEU A 31 -0.45 -17.09 3.06
C LEU A 31 -1.85 -16.47 3.05
N GLU A 32 -2.83 -17.10 3.70
CA GLU A 32 -4.17 -16.54 3.88
C GLU A 32 -4.13 -15.25 4.70
N SER A 33 -3.38 -15.25 5.80
CA SER A 33 -3.16 -14.06 6.62
C SER A 33 -2.48 -12.94 5.84
N LEU A 34 -1.41 -13.26 5.09
CA LEU A 34 -0.70 -12.30 4.24
C LEU A 34 -1.59 -11.74 3.13
N ARG A 35 -2.42 -12.57 2.51
CA ARG A 35 -3.38 -12.15 1.48
C ARG A 35 -4.40 -11.17 2.04
N ALA A 36 -4.94 -11.42 3.23
CA ALA A 36 -5.89 -10.53 3.89
C ALA A 36 -5.27 -9.15 4.21
N ILE A 37 -3.99 -9.13 4.62
CA ILE A 37 -3.24 -7.88 4.82
C ILE A 37 -3.08 -7.14 3.48
N LEU A 38 -2.70 -7.86 2.42
CA LEU A 38 -2.52 -7.29 1.09
C LEU A 38 -3.80 -6.60 0.60
N GLU A 39 -4.93 -7.31 0.68
CA GLU A 39 -6.25 -6.81 0.27
C GLU A 39 -6.62 -5.52 1.01
N LYS A 40 -6.40 -5.48 2.33
CA LYS A 40 -6.65 -4.29 3.14
C LYS A 40 -5.71 -3.12 2.80
N SER A 41 -4.45 -3.41 2.51
CA SER A 41 -3.43 -2.38 2.25
C SER A 41 -3.59 -1.73 0.86
N CYS A 42 -4.03 -2.47 -0.16
CA CYS A 42 -4.28 -1.94 -1.50
C CYS A 42 -5.37 -0.86 -1.57
N SER A 43 -6.24 -0.75 -0.56
CA SER A 43 -7.31 0.28 -0.52
C SER A 43 -6.80 1.67 -0.09
N SER A 44 -5.56 1.77 0.38
CA SER A 44 -5.02 2.98 1.03
C SER A 44 -3.60 3.27 0.56
N ILE A 45 -3.37 3.22 -0.76
CA ILE A 45 -2.04 3.43 -1.35
C ILE A 45 -1.61 4.88 -1.07
N THR A 46 -0.86 5.07 0.00
CA THR A 46 -0.24 6.34 0.38
C THR A 46 1.25 6.06 0.60
N GLY A 47 2.10 6.45 -0.35
CA GLY A 47 3.55 6.20 -0.26
C GLY A 47 4.26 6.27 -1.61
N ASP A 48 5.53 5.86 -1.60
CA ASP A 48 6.38 5.77 -2.80
C ASP A 48 5.88 4.66 -3.73
N LEU A 49 5.13 5.06 -4.76
CA LEU A 49 4.50 4.16 -5.72
C LEU A 49 5.51 3.27 -6.46
N GLU A 50 6.73 3.74 -6.72
CA GLU A 50 7.74 2.99 -7.45
C GLU A 50 8.29 1.83 -6.60
N ALA A 51 8.65 2.12 -5.35
CA ALA A 51 9.12 1.10 -4.42
C ALA A 51 8.00 0.11 -4.02
N LEU A 52 6.74 0.55 -3.94
CA LEU A 52 5.59 -0.34 -3.78
C LEU A 52 5.43 -1.26 -5.01
N THR A 53 5.53 -0.72 -6.22
CA THR A 53 5.46 -1.52 -7.46
C THR A 53 6.59 -2.56 -7.52
N SER A 54 7.81 -2.20 -7.09
CA SER A 54 8.94 -3.13 -7.00
C SER A 54 8.68 -4.26 -5.99
N LEU A 55 8.14 -3.94 -4.81
CA LEU A 55 7.78 -4.96 -3.81
C LEU A 55 6.66 -5.88 -4.33
N GLU A 56 5.69 -5.34 -5.07
CA GLU A 56 4.65 -6.16 -5.70
C GLU A 56 5.25 -7.14 -6.72
N ALA A 57 6.19 -6.68 -7.55
CA ALA A 57 6.89 -7.53 -8.51
C ALA A 57 7.69 -8.65 -7.83
N GLU A 58 8.41 -8.34 -6.74
CA GLU A 58 9.14 -9.33 -5.92
C GLU A 58 8.17 -10.41 -5.38
N MET A 59 7.02 -10.01 -4.84
CA MET A 59 6.00 -10.94 -4.36
C MET A 59 5.42 -11.82 -5.46
N ILE A 60 5.21 -11.27 -6.67
CA ILE A 60 4.71 -12.02 -7.84
C ILE A 60 5.74 -13.07 -8.26
N GLU A 61 6.99 -12.67 -8.45
CA GLU A 61 8.07 -13.57 -8.87
C GLU A 61 8.25 -14.71 -7.88
N LEU A 62 8.29 -14.38 -6.58
CA LEU A 62 8.35 -15.37 -5.52
C LEU A 62 7.16 -16.34 -5.64
N GLY A 63 5.93 -15.82 -5.61
CA GLY A 63 4.72 -16.64 -5.65
C GLY A 63 4.72 -17.65 -6.82
N CYS A 64 5.03 -17.17 -8.03
CA CYS A 64 5.10 -18.01 -9.23
C CYS A 64 6.25 -19.03 -9.18
N SER A 65 7.45 -18.62 -8.73
CA SER A 65 8.60 -19.53 -8.62
C SER A 65 8.32 -20.68 -7.66
N ILE A 66 7.72 -20.36 -6.52
CA ILE A 66 7.39 -21.35 -5.49
C ILE A 66 6.31 -22.29 -5.97
N GLU A 67 5.31 -21.79 -6.68
CA GLU A 67 4.24 -22.61 -7.26
C GLU A 67 4.82 -23.72 -8.15
N LEU A 68 5.78 -23.39 -9.00
CA LEU A 68 6.49 -24.37 -9.84
C LEU A 68 7.26 -25.39 -9.00
N VAL A 69 7.95 -24.95 -7.94
CA VAL A 69 8.67 -25.85 -7.03
C VAL A 69 7.70 -26.78 -6.31
N VAL A 70 6.63 -26.26 -5.70
CA VAL A 70 5.62 -27.03 -4.99
C VAL A 70 4.98 -28.07 -5.90
N ASP A 71 4.57 -27.69 -7.10
CA ASP A 71 3.99 -28.63 -8.06
C ASP A 71 4.99 -29.73 -8.44
N SER A 72 6.24 -29.37 -8.73
CA SER A 72 7.27 -30.34 -9.13
C SER A 72 7.65 -31.30 -7.98
N GLU A 73 7.85 -30.80 -6.77
CA GLU A 73 8.19 -31.61 -5.60
C GLU A 73 7.00 -32.46 -5.16
N SER A 74 5.78 -31.94 -5.23
CA SER A 74 4.56 -32.72 -4.95
C SER A 74 4.43 -33.91 -5.90
N ARG A 75 4.74 -33.71 -7.20
CA ARG A 75 4.76 -34.80 -8.19
C ARG A 75 5.84 -35.83 -7.88
N LYS A 76 7.04 -35.40 -7.47
CA LYS A 76 8.11 -36.32 -7.04
C LYS A 76 7.67 -37.16 -5.84
N VAL A 77 7.22 -36.52 -4.76
CA VAL A 77 6.74 -37.21 -3.54
C VAL A 77 5.65 -38.24 -3.85
N SER A 78 4.76 -37.94 -4.80
CA SER A 78 3.67 -38.83 -5.21
C SER A 78 4.13 -40.03 -6.04
N LEU A 79 5.21 -39.89 -6.82
CA LEU A 79 5.76 -40.93 -7.70
C LEU A 79 6.85 -41.76 -7.01
N THR A 80 7.44 -41.25 -5.93
CA THR A 80 8.55 -41.90 -5.23
C THR A 80 8.06 -43.08 -4.39
N GLU A 81 8.36 -44.30 -4.83
CA GLU A 81 8.05 -45.55 -4.10
C GLU A 81 9.04 -45.84 -2.95
N ILE A 82 10.23 -45.23 -2.98
CA ILE A 82 11.29 -45.44 -1.98
C ILE A 82 11.11 -44.48 -0.81
N ALA A 83 10.80 -45.03 0.37
CA ALA A 83 10.49 -44.25 1.58
C ALA A 83 11.60 -43.27 2.03
N ILE A 84 12.89 -43.58 1.77
CA ILE A 84 14.00 -42.67 2.11
C ILE A 84 14.01 -41.46 1.17
N THR A 85 13.91 -41.68 -0.13
CA THR A 85 13.84 -40.62 -1.14
C THR A 85 12.61 -39.75 -0.94
N GLN A 86 11.46 -40.36 -0.62
CA GLN A 86 10.23 -39.64 -0.34
C GLN A 86 10.37 -38.65 0.84
N ARG A 87 11.14 -39.02 1.87
CA ARG A 87 11.44 -38.13 3.00
C ARG A 87 12.35 -36.97 2.63
N ILE A 88 13.30 -37.18 1.71
CA ILE A 88 14.19 -36.12 1.20
C ILE A 88 13.36 -35.13 0.39
N ASP A 89 12.59 -35.61 -0.59
CA ASP A 89 11.69 -34.80 -1.43
C ASP A 89 10.71 -33.98 -0.56
N PHE A 90 10.17 -34.59 0.51
CA PHE A 90 9.34 -33.88 1.49
C PHE A 90 10.07 -32.74 2.19
N TRP A 91 11.31 -32.96 2.59
CA TRP A 91 12.10 -31.96 3.31
C TRP A 91 12.45 -30.78 2.41
N GLU A 92 12.76 -31.05 1.15
CA GLU A 92 13.00 -30.03 0.11
C GLU A 92 11.76 -29.17 -0.14
N LEU A 93 10.58 -29.79 -0.32
CA LEU A 93 9.30 -29.09 -0.44
C LEU A 93 9.03 -28.17 0.75
N ARG A 94 9.20 -28.70 1.98
CA ARG A 94 8.95 -27.92 3.21
C ARG A 94 9.94 -26.77 3.37
N PHE A 95 11.20 -26.97 2.98
CA PHE A 95 12.22 -25.94 3.04
C PHE A 95 11.92 -24.80 2.06
N ALA A 96 11.53 -25.13 0.83
CA ALA A 96 11.12 -24.15 -0.18
C ALA A 96 9.92 -23.31 0.30
N LEU A 97 8.87 -23.95 0.82
CA LEU A 97 7.69 -23.28 1.39
C LEU A 97 8.03 -22.38 2.58
N LYS A 98 9.03 -22.74 3.39
CA LYS A 98 9.46 -21.92 4.52
C LYS A 98 10.20 -20.66 4.07
N GLN A 99 11.12 -20.76 3.12
CA GLN A 99 11.80 -19.58 2.56
C GLN A 99 10.80 -18.63 1.89
N ALA A 100 9.93 -19.21 1.07
CA ALA A 100 8.84 -18.53 0.40
C ALA A 100 8.02 -17.62 1.31
N VAL A 101 7.39 -18.21 2.32
CA VAL A 101 6.54 -17.49 3.27
C VAL A 101 7.36 -16.44 4.01
N GLY A 102 8.61 -16.75 4.38
CA GLY A 102 9.51 -15.77 5.02
C GLY A 102 9.83 -14.57 4.13
N HIS A 103 10.06 -14.77 2.83
CA HIS A 103 10.32 -13.68 1.89
C HIS A 103 9.06 -12.83 1.65
N ILE A 104 7.90 -13.45 1.45
CA ILE A 104 6.63 -12.73 1.27
C ILE A 104 6.28 -11.94 2.54
N ASP A 105 6.47 -12.52 3.73
CA ASP A 105 6.27 -11.83 5.01
C ASP A 105 7.23 -10.63 5.16
N SER A 106 8.50 -10.80 4.81
CA SER A 106 9.48 -9.70 4.81
C SER A 106 9.09 -8.57 3.86
N ALA A 107 8.68 -8.90 2.63
CA ALA A 107 8.22 -7.92 1.65
C ALA A 107 6.94 -7.20 2.14
N MET A 108 6.02 -7.93 2.77
CA MET A 108 4.80 -7.37 3.36
C MET A 108 5.13 -6.43 4.53
N ASN A 109 6.06 -6.81 5.39
CA ASN A 109 6.50 -5.95 6.49
C ASN A 109 7.13 -4.65 5.98
N LYS A 110 7.94 -4.71 4.91
CA LYS A 110 8.47 -3.51 4.23
C LYS A 110 7.33 -2.63 3.69
N TRP A 111 6.35 -3.23 3.02
CA TRP A 111 5.17 -2.52 2.50
C TRP A 111 4.43 -1.77 3.62
N MET A 112 4.17 -2.44 4.74
CA MET A 112 3.47 -1.85 5.90
C MET A 112 4.24 -0.68 6.53
N VAL A 113 5.57 -0.76 6.59
CA VAL A 113 6.42 0.35 7.06
C VAL A 113 6.33 1.56 6.12
N MET A 114 6.31 1.32 4.80
CA MET A 114 6.22 2.39 3.80
C MET A 114 4.87 3.11 3.85
N GLN A 115 3.76 2.37 3.95
CA GLN A 115 2.41 2.91 4.12
C GLN A 115 2.32 3.83 5.35
N ARG A 116 2.89 3.40 6.49
CA ARG A 116 2.87 4.19 7.72
C ARG A 116 3.64 5.50 7.57
N LYS A 117 4.82 5.46 6.95
CA LYS A 117 5.64 6.65 6.70
C LYS A 117 4.96 7.64 5.76
N GLY A 118 4.26 7.14 4.73
CA GLY A 118 3.44 7.95 3.84
C GLY A 118 2.34 8.71 4.59
N LEU A 119 1.59 8.00 5.43
CA LEU A 119 0.53 8.59 6.26
C LEU A 119 1.07 9.63 7.27
N GLU A 120 2.24 9.41 7.86
CA GLU A 120 2.86 10.36 8.78
C GLU A 120 3.31 11.64 8.07
N ALA A 121 3.90 11.52 6.88
CA ALA A 121 4.28 12.66 6.05
C ALA A 121 3.06 13.46 5.58
N GLU A 122 1.97 12.79 5.21
CA GLU A 122 0.70 13.42 4.83
C GLU A 122 0.07 14.17 6.02
N ASN A 123 0.01 13.55 7.20
CA ASN A 123 -0.50 14.20 8.42
C ASN A 123 0.32 15.44 8.81
N MET A 124 1.65 15.39 8.67
CA MET A 124 2.52 16.55 8.94
C MET A 124 2.30 17.68 7.93
N THR A 125 2.08 17.34 6.65
CA THR A 125 1.78 18.31 5.59
C THR A 125 0.41 18.95 5.78
N LEU A 126 -0.58 18.16 6.18
CA LEU A 126 -1.93 18.61 6.46
C LEU A 126 -1.94 19.51 7.71
N ALA A 127 -1.23 19.12 8.77
CA ALA A 127 -1.05 19.93 9.96
C ALA A 127 -0.35 21.26 9.66
N SER A 128 0.68 21.28 8.80
CA SER A 128 1.34 22.54 8.40
C SER A 128 0.44 23.42 7.52
N ALA A 129 -0.36 22.83 6.64
CA ALA A 129 -1.34 23.56 5.84
C ALA A 129 -2.41 24.21 6.73
N PHE A 130 -2.89 23.51 7.76
CA PHE A 130 -3.78 24.08 8.77
C PHE A 130 -3.10 25.16 9.60
N GLN A 131 -1.83 24.98 9.96
CA GLN A 131 -1.06 25.98 10.71
C GLN A 131 -0.90 27.28 9.89
N HIS A 132 -0.56 27.17 8.61
CA HIS A 132 -0.44 28.33 7.72
C HIS A 132 -1.80 29.00 7.42
N ALA A 133 -2.88 28.22 7.31
CA ALA A 133 -4.24 28.78 7.19
C ALA A 133 -4.65 29.55 8.46
N LEU A 134 -4.29 29.03 9.64
CA LEU A 134 -4.54 29.67 10.94
C LEU A 134 -3.66 30.92 11.14
N GLU A 135 -2.40 30.88 10.72
CA GLU A 135 -1.49 32.03 10.74
C GLU A 135 -1.98 33.14 9.81
N TYR A 136 -2.48 32.81 8.61
CA TYR A 136 -3.09 33.78 7.70
C TYR A 136 -4.34 34.42 8.29
N ALA A 137 -5.18 33.65 8.98
CA ALA A 137 -6.35 34.15 9.69
C ALA A 137 -5.99 35.09 10.86
N ASN A 138 -4.91 34.81 11.59
CA ASN A 138 -4.47 35.61 12.74
C ASN A 138 -3.66 36.87 12.35
N MET A 139 -3.18 36.98 11.12
CA MET A 139 -2.44 38.16 10.62
C MET A 139 -3.35 39.23 9.99
N MET A 140 -4.62 38.91 9.81
CA MET A 140 -5.62 39.80 9.20
C MET A 140 -6.23 40.72 10.27
N VAL A 141 -5.57 41.85 10.56
CA VAL A 141 -6.08 42.89 11.47
C VAL A 141 -6.57 44.09 10.67
N GLY A 142 -7.85 44.46 10.83
CA GLY A 142 -8.46 45.65 10.21
C GLY A 142 -9.26 45.40 8.92
N LEU A 143 -9.49 44.14 8.55
CA LEU A 143 -10.30 43.73 7.39
C LEU A 143 -11.61 43.03 7.79
N GLU A 144 -11.99 43.11 9.07
CA GLU A 144 -13.16 42.42 9.62
C GLU A 144 -14.44 42.82 8.88
N ASN A 145 -14.53 44.10 8.48
CA ASN A 145 -15.68 44.65 7.76
C ASN A 145 -15.74 44.20 6.29
N GLU A 146 -14.59 44.00 5.62
CA GLU A 146 -14.53 43.49 4.25
C GLU A 146 -14.80 41.98 4.19
N PHE A 147 -14.34 41.25 5.22
CA PHE A 147 -14.62 39.82 5.37
C PHE A 147 -16.10 39.55 5.68
N GLU A 148 -16.73 40.34 6.56
CA GLU A 148 -18.18 40.26 6.81
C GLU A 148 -19.00 40.57 5.54
N MET A 149 -18.63 41.59 4.76
CA MET A 149 -19.32 41.91 3.50
C MET A 149 -19.21 40.80 2.45
N MET A 150 -18.09 40.07 2.39
CA MET A 150 -17.93 38.91 1.50
C MET A 150 -18.74 37.70 1.98
N GLN A 151 -18.79 37.45 3.29
CA GLN A 151 -19.59 36.36 3.84
C GLN A 151 -21.09 36.60 3.64
N ASP A 152 -21.58 37.83 3.82
CA ASP A 152 -23.00 38.16 3.62
C ASP A 152 -23.43 37.98 2.14
N GLN A 153 -22.54 38.31 1.20
CA GLN A 153 -22.77 38.05 -0.24
C GLN A 153 -22.79 36.55 -0.57
N LEU A 154 -21.88 35.76 0.01
CA LEU A 154 -21.86 34.30 -0.16
C LEU A 154 -23.06 33.61 0.51
N ALA A 155 -23.50 34.08 1.68
CA ALA A 155 -24.65 33.53 2.39
C ALA A 155 -25.99 33.86 1.69
N ARG A 156 -26.07 34.97 0.95
CA ARG A 156 -27.21 35.33 0.10
C ARG A 156 -27.25 34.58 -1.24
N GLY A 157 -26.13 34.00 -1.69
CA GLY A 157 -25.97 33.37 -3.00
C GLY A 157 -26.38 31.88 -3.07
N ALA A 158 -27.51 31.49 -2.46
CA ALA A 158 -28.02 30.11 -2.57
C ALA A 158 -28.71 29.81 -3.93
N SER A 159 -28.71 30.75 -4.87
CA SER A 159 -29.18 30.50 -6.23
C SER A 159 -28.37 31.33 -7.23
N GLU A 160 -27.60 30.63 -8.05
CA GLU A 160 -26.83 31.09 -9.21
C GLU A 160 -25.43 31.66 -8.94
N LEU A 161 -24.48 31.14 -9.73
CA LEU A 161 -23.04 31.20 -9.54
C LEU A 161 -22.49 32.61 -9.87
N GLU A 162 -22.27 33.45 -8.86
CA GLU A 162 -21.67 34.78 -9.03
C GLU A 162 -20.15 34.72 -8.78
N VAL A 163 -19.35 34.99 -9.83
CA VAL A 163 -17.89 34.94 -9.80
C VAL A 163 -17.34 36.31 -9.37
N VAL A 164 -16.71 36.38 -8.20
CA VAL A 164 -16.08 37.60 -7.69
C VAL A 164 -14.63 37.70 -8.19
N SER A 165 -14.33 38.76 -8.96
CA SER A 165 -12.98 39.06 -9.47
C SER A 165 -12.26 40.05 -8.55
N ILE A 166 -11.09 39.66 -8.01
CA ILE A 166 -10.26 40.52 -7.16
C ILE A 166 -9.20 41.21 -8.04
N VAL A 167 -9.38 42.51 -8.28
CA VAL A 167 -8.43 43.33 -9.04
C VAL A 167 -7.46 44.03 -8.09
N ARG A 168 -6.17 43.65 -8.15
CA ARG A 168 -5.09 44.26 -7.35
C ARG A 168 -4.59 45.54 -8.03
N ARG A 169 -4.69 46.69 -7.38
CA ARG A 169 -4.09 47.96 -7.86
C ARG A 169 -2.63 48.03 -7.40
N GLY A 170 -1.68 48.09 -8.33
CA GLY A 170 -0.25 48.23 -8.03
C GLY A 170 0.08 49.63 -7.50
N VAL A 171 0.79 49.70 -6.37
CA VAL A 171 1.33 50.95 -5.81
C VAL A 171 2.72 51.19 -6.41
N TYR A 172 2.87 52.29 -7.15
CA TYR A 172 4.17 52.71 -7.70
C TYR A 172 5.06 53.23 -6.56
N ARG A 173 6.26 52.63 -6.42
CA ARG A 173 7.34 53.12 -5.57
C ARG A 173 8.05 54.25 -6.32
N GLN A 174 8.04 55.46 -5.76
CA GLN A 174 8.76 56.60 -6.29
C GLN A 174 10.03 56.77 -5.46
N ASP A 175 11.16 56.26 -5.96
CA ASP A 175 12.45 56.42 -5.31
C ASP A 175 13.05 57.77 -5.74
N ASN A 176 13.05 58.73 -4.81
CA ASN A 176 13.85 59.95 -4.89
C ASN A 176 15.29 59.63 -4.43
N PHE A 177 16.28 59.84 -5.29
CA PHE A 177 17.66 60.10 -4.88
C PHE A 177 18.07 61.45 -5.47
N GLY A 178 18.68 62.28 -4.61
CA GLY A 178 18.96 63.71 -4.84
C GLY A 178 20.13 64.03 -5.74
#